data_AF-A0A7J4JVT1-F1
#
_entry.id   AF-A0A7J4JVT1-F1
#
_cell.length_a   1.000
_cell.length_b   1.000
_cell.length_c   1.000
_cell.angle_alpha   90.00
_cell.angle_beta   90.00
_cell.angle_gamma   90.00
#
_symmetry.space_group_name_H-M   'P 1'
#
loop_
_entity.id
_entity.type
_entity.pdbx_description
1 polymer ?
#
loop_
_entity_poly.entity_id
_entity_poly.type
_entity_poly.pdbx_seq_one_letter_code
_entity_poly.pdbx_strand_id
1 'polypeptide(L)'
;VIELKGLDLRQALLLTASVVKEMLFYYREKGVSKQARSMIFIPEISRLSRFYKNSLFKDLAKSLSELKDFGIGFAISSPKEIDIEDEIAKGIEAKFGIIMQNDIGVRLSNRKQYRVLLRPTISELKASA
;
A
#
# COMPACT_ATOMS: atom_id res chain seq x y z
N VAL A 1 0.64 2.04 14.80
CA VAL A 1 -0.53 1.45 14.11
C VAL A 1 -1.72 2.34 14.38
N ILE A 2 -2.46 2.75 13.36
CA ILE A 2 -3.68 3.57 13.51
C ILE A 2 -4.86 2.64 13.24
N GLU A 3 -5.70 2.41 14.25
CA GLU A 3 -6.89 1.57 14.09
C GLU A 3 -8.04 2.39 13.50
N LEU A 4 -8.67 1.85 12.45
CA LEU A 4 -9.83 2.46 11.79
C LEU A 4 -11.16 1.85 12.27
N LYS A 5 -11.14 1.02 13.31
CA LYS A 5 -12.33 0.34 13.82
C LYS A 5 -13.30 1.37 14.42
N GLY A 6 -14.57 1.30 14.02
CA GLY A 6 -15.61 2.22 14.48
C GLY A 6 -15.74 3.50 13.67
N LEU A 7 -14.83 3.76 12.72
CA LEU A 7 -14.98 4.85 11.76
C LEU A 7 -15.82 4.40 10.57
N ASP A 8 -16.68 5.30 10.07
CA ASP A 8 -17.29 5.11 8.77
C ASP A 8 -16.24 5.24 7.64
N LEU A 9 -16.59 4.83 6.42
CA LEU A 9 -15.61 4.83 5.32
C LEU A 9 -15.14 6.24 4.91
N ARG A 10 -15.95 7.28 5.10
CA ARG A 10 -15.56 8.67 4.78
C ARG A 10 -14.61 9.21 5.84
N GLN A 11 -14.87 8.92 7.11
CA GLN A 11 -13.98 9.23 8.23
C GLN A 11 -12.65 8.51 8.09
N ALA A 12 -12.68 7.22 7.73
CA ALA A 12 -11.48 6.44 7.45
C ALA A 12 -10.66 7.02 6.28
N LEU A 13 -11.33 7.43 5.20
CA LEU A 13 -10.68 8.11 4.07
C LEU A 13 -10.05 9.43 4.50
N LEU A 14 -10.79 10.27 5.23
CA LEU A 14 -10.30 11.55 5.72
C LEU A 14 -9.07 11.38 6.61
N LEU A 15 -9.14 10.49 7.60
CA LEU A 15 -8.02 10.22 8.49
C LEU A 15 -6.80 9.72 7.71
N THR A 16 -7.01 8.79 6.77
CA THR A 16 -5.91 8.25 5.95
C THR A 16 -5.27 9.33 5.09
N ALA A 17 -6.08 10.15 4.40
CA ALA A 17 -5.63 11.25 3.57
C ALA A 17 -4.88 12.30 4.39
N SER A 18 -5.40 12.68 5.57
CA SER A 18 -4.74 13.62 6.48
C SER A 18 -3.40 13.10 6.96
N VAL A 19 -3.31 11.85 7.41
CA VAL A 19 -2.05 11.26 7.88
C VAL A 19 -1.01 11.22 6.76
N VAL A 20 -1.39 10.75 5.58
CA VAL A 20 -0.47 10.68 4.42
C VAL A 20 0.01 12.07 4.02
N LYS A 21 -0.88 13.07 4.02
CA LYS A 21 -0.55 14.45 3.68
C LYS A 21 0.38 15.09 4.70
N GLU A 22 0.14 14.90 6.00
CA GLU A 22 1.04 15.40 7.05
C GLU A 22 2.41 14.72 7.01
N MET A 23 2.46 13.41 6.72
CA MET A 23 3.74 12.73 6.50
C MET A 23 4.49 13.34 5.31
N LEU A 24 3.81 13.55 4.19
CA LEU A 24 4.41 14.19 3.02
C LEU A 24 4.94 15.59 3.34
N PHE A 25 4.17 16.41 4.07
CA PHE A 25 4.59 17.74 4.51
C PHE A 25 5.84 17.68 5.39
N TYR A 26 5.80 16.86 6.44
CA TYR A 26 6.92 16.68 7.37
C TYR A 26 8.21 16.27 6.64
N TYR A 27 8.13 15.33 5.70
CA TYR A 27 9.32 14.85 4.99
C TYR A 27 9.78 15.77 3.86
N ARG A 28 8.88 16.58 3.28
CA ARG A 28 9.27 17.68 2.37
C ARG A 28 10.20 18.67 3.05
N GLU A 29 9.92 19.03 4.31
CA GLU A 29 10.79 19.92 5.09
C GLU A 29 12.18 19.31 5.36
N LYS A 30 12.29 17.98 5.35
CA LYS A 30 13.56 17.24 5.47
C LYS A 30 14.31 17.07 4.13
N GLY A 31 13.75 17.57 3.03
CA GLY A 31 14.31 17.49 1.69
C GLY A 31 14.20 16.11 1.03
N VAL A 32 14.45 16.10 -0.28
CA VAL A 32 14.47 14.92 -1.16
C VAL A 32 15.48 13.88 -0.65
N SER A 33 15.12 12.60 -0.71
CA SER A 33 16.03 11.53 -0.30
C SER A 33 15.85 10.27 -1.13
N LYS A 34 16.99 9.66 -1.50
CA LYS A 34 17.03 8.34 -2.15
C LYS A 34 17.13 7.18 -1.14
N GLN A 35 17.36 7.48 0.14
CA GLN A 35 17.42 6.47 1.19
C GLN A 35 16.03 6.24 1.77
N ALA A 36 15.71 4.99 2.10
CA ALA A 36 14.47 4.66 2.76
C ALA A 36 14.45 5.28 4.17
N ARG A 37 13.45 6.13 4.42
CA ARG A 37 13.20 6.78 5.71
C ARG A 37 12.01 6.18 6.45
N SER A 38 10.97 5.78 5.72
CA SER A 38 9.74 5.27 6.31
C SER A 38 8.95 4.43 5.32
N MET A 39 8.01 3.64 5.84
CA MET A 39 7.11 2.82 5.05
C MET A 39 5.69 2.91 5.61
N ILE A 40 4.71 3.13 4.73
CA ILE A 40 3.29 3.20 5.06
C ILE A 40 2.62 1.92 4.58
N PHE A 41 1.86 1.28 5.46
CA PHE A 41 1.06 0.10 5.12
C PHE A 41 -0.42 0.48 5.19
N ILE A 42 -1.12 0.40 4.06
CA ILE A 42 -2.56 0.65 3.99
C ILE A 42 -3.27 -0.67 3.66
N PRO A 43 -3.73 -1.40 4.68
CA PRO A 43 -4.49 -2.61 4.45
C PRO A 43 -5.86 -2.30 3.82
N GLU A 44 -6.36 -3.21 2.99
CA GLU A 44 -7.72 -3.14 2.41
C GLU A 44 -8.05 -1.82 1.69
N ILE A 45 -7.15 -1.32 0.84
CA ILE A 45 -7.35 -0.06 0.10
C ILE A 45 -8.65 -0.05 -0.73
N SER A 46 -9.14 -1.23 -1.13
CA SER A 46 -10.41 -1.41 -1.85
C SER A 46 -11.63 -0.86 -1.10
N ARG A 47 -11.57 -0.76 0.23
CA ARG A 47 -12.63 -0.14 1.03
C ARG A 47 -12.70 1.37 0.81
N LEU A 48 -11.54 2.00 0.61
CA LEU A 48 -11.43 3.43 0.35
C LEU A 48 -11.63 3.75 -1.14
N SER A 49 -11.24 2.84 -2.05
CA SER A 49 -11.34 3.07 -3.50
C SER A 49 -12.76 3.14 -4.03
N ARG A 50 -13.77 2.77 -3.24
CA ARG A 50 -15.19 3.08 -3.51
C ARG A 50 -15.43 4.58 -3.75
N PHE A 51 -14.54 5.42 -3.25
CA PHE A 51 -14.55 6.86 -3.44
C PHE A 51 -13.60 7.35 -4.54
N TYR A 52 -13.21 6.54 -5.53
CA TYR A 52 -12.27 6.96 -6.60
C TYR A 52 -12.68 8.26 -7.34
N LYS A 53 -13.99 8.52 -7.47
CA LYS A 53 -14.50 9.79 -8.05
C LYS A 53 -14.39 10.99 -7.09
N ASN A 54 -14.19 10.75 -5.80
CA ASN A 54 -14.08 11.79 -4.78
C ASN A 54 -12.71 12.47 -4.86
N SER A 55 -12.71 13.81 -4.77
CA SER A 55 -11.48 14.61 -4.82
C SER A 55 -10.48 14.24 -3.72
N LEU A 56 -10.96 13.90 -2.53
CA LEU A 56 -10.11 13.51 -1.40
C LEU A 56 -9.34 12.20 -1.67
N PHE A 57 -9.96 11.26 -2.37
CA PHE A 57 -9.28 10.01 -2.74
C PHE A 57 -8.19 10.28 -3.79
N LYS A 58 -8.46 11.15 -4.76
CA LYS A 58 -7.46 11.59 -5.74
C LYS A 58 -6.30 12.34 -5.09
N ASP A 59 -6.59 13.20 -4.12
CA ASP A 59 -5.56 13.89 -3.35
C ASP A 59 -4.70 12.90 -2.55
N LEU A 60 -5.30 11.85 -1.97
CA LEU A 60 -4.57 10.75 -1.33
C LEU A 60 -3.70 10.00 -2.35
N ALA A 61 -4.24 9.62 -3.51
CA ALA A 61 -3.52 8.92 -4.57
C ALA A 61 -2.31 9.73 -5.06
N LYS A 62 -2.51 11.01 -5.33
CA LYS A 62 -1.45 11.95 -5.67
C LYS A 62 -0.40 12.03 -4.56
N SER A 63 -0.82 12.21 -3.31
CA SER A 63 0.11 12.29 -2.17
C SER A 63 0.97 11.04 -2.06
N LEU A 64 0.37 9.85 -2.21
CA LEU A 64 1.08 8.57 -2.20
C LEU A 64 2.13 8.48 -3.32
N SER A 65 1.83 9.01 -4.51
CA SER A 65 2.79 9.00 -5.63
C SER A 65 4.03 9.88 -5.37
N GLU A 66 3.88 10.97 -4.61
CA GLU A 66 4.95 11.92 -4.31
C GLU A 66 5.84 11.48 -3.12
N LEU A 67 5.34 10.59 -2.24
CA LEU A 67 6.07 10.08 -1.07
C LEU A 67 7.44 9.49 -1.43
N LYS A 68 7.54 8.85 -2.60
CA LYS A 68 8.77 8.20 -3.08
C LYS A 68 9.94 9.16 -3.17
N ASP A 69 9.70 10.41 -3.59
CA ASP A 69 10.75 11.42 -3.77
C ASP A 69 11.42 11.81 -2.44
N PHE A 70 10.73 11.56 -1.32
CA PHE A 70 11.21 11.87 0.02
C PHE A 70 11.69 10.64 0.80
N GLY A 71 11.87 9.51 0.11
CA GLY A 71 12.35 8.26 0.72
C GLY A 71 11.27 7.50 1.50
N ILE A 72 9.99 7.73 1.21
CA ILE A 72 8.88 7.06 1.88
C ILE A 72 8.25 6.04 0.93
N GLY A 73 8.34 4.77 1.29
CA GLY A 73 7.66 3.69 0.59
C GLY A 73 6.22 3.54 1.04
N PHE A 74 5.38 2.95 0.21
CA PHE A 74 4.06 2.50 0.62
C PHE A 74 3.80 1.06 0.16
N ALA A 75 2.96 0.36 0.91
CA ALA A 75 2.39 -0.93 0.55
C ALA A 75 0.89 -0.86 0.76
N ILE A 76 0.14 -1.28 -0.26
CA ILE A 76 -1.31 -1.39 -0.19
C ILE A 76 -1.71 -2.85 -0.41
N SER A 77 -2.81 -3.26 0.21
CA SER A 77 -3.41 -4.56 -0.09
C SER A 77 -4.84 -4.37 -0.60
N SER A 78 -5.20 -5.16 -1.61
CA SER A 78 -6.54 -5.20 -2.17
C SER A 78 -6.89 -6.65 -2.52
N PRO A 79 -8.16 -7.08 -2.34
CA PRO A 79 -8.62 -8.37 -2.83
C PRO A 79 -8.60 -8.48 -4.37
N LYS A 80 -8.76 -7.35 -5.07
CA LYS A 80 -8.78 -7.30 -6.54
C LYS A 80 -7.90 -6.17 -7.06
N GLU A 81 -7.16 -6.44 -8.13
CA GLU A 81 -6.27 -5.45 -8.76
C GLU A 81 -7.06 -4.28 -9.38
N ILE A 82 -8.27 -4.54 -9.90
CA ILE A 82 -9.15 -3.51 -10.47
C ILE A 82 -9.60 -2.44 -9.47
N ASP A 83 -9.49 -2.72 -8.17
CA ASP A 83 -9.87 -1.77 -7.12
C ASP A 83 -8.75 -0.74 -6.85
N ILE A 84 -7.60 -0.85 -7.52
CA ILE A 84 -6.47 0.08 -7.40
C ILE A 84 -6.56 1.12 -8.52
N GLU A 85 -6.72 2.39 -8.16
CA GLU A 85 -6.79 3.49 -9.13
C GLU A 85 -5.47 3.69 -9.89
N ASP A 86 -5.55 4.08 -11.16
CA ASP A 86 -4.40 4.21 -12.07
C ASP A 86 -3.29 5.12 -11.53
N GLU A 87 -3.64 6.19 -10.81
CA GLU A 87 -2.67 7.11 -10.19
C GLU A 87 -1.83 6.42 -9.12
N ILE A 88 -2.46 5.60 -8.28
CA ILE A 88 -1.76 4.80 -7.28
C ILE A 88 -0.95 3.70 -7.98
N ALA A 89 -1.52 3.07 -9.01
CA ALA A 89 -0.89 1.97 -9.74
C ALA A 89 0.44 2.38 -10.40
N LYS A 90 0.56 3.63 -10.87
CA LYS A 90 1.81 4.19 -11.42
C LYS A 90 2.97 4.19 -10.42
N GLY A 91 2.69 4.33 -9.13
CA GLY A 91 3.69 4.31 -8.06
C GLY A 91 4.10 2.90 -7.61
N ILE A 92 3.40 1.85 -8.06
CA ILE A 92 3.65 0.47 -7.63
C ILE A 92 4.78 -0.16 -8.44
N GLU A 93 5.93 -0.37 -7.81
CA GLU A 93 7.09 -1.03 -8.44
C GLU A 93 7.05 -2.56 -8.32
N ALA A 94 6.32 -3.08 -7.34
CA ALA A 94 6.23 -4.50 -7.05
C ALA A 94 4.77 -4.89 -6.71
N LYS A 95 4.29 -5.97 -7.33
CA LYS A 95 3.00 -6.59 -7.05
C LYS A 95 3.23 -8.01 -6.56
N PHE A 96 2.54 -8.35 -5.49
CA PHE A 96 2.54 -9.68 -4.89
C PHE A 96 1.11 -10.23 -4.95
N GLY A 97 0.94 -11.39 -5.56
CA GLY A 97 -0.35 -12.08 -5.64
C GLY A 97 -0.25 -13.48 -5.07
N ILE A 98 -1.17 -13.84 -4.19
CA ILE A 98 -1.27 -15.21 -3.69
C ILE A 98 -1.93 -16.05 -4.78
N ILE A 99 -1.21 -17.06 -5.28
CA ILE A 99 -1.72 -17.98 -6.30
C ILE A 99 -2.42 -19.15 -5.62
N MET A 100 -1.74 -19.80 -4.67
CA MET A 100 -2.27 -20.93 -3.92
C MET A 100 -1.47 -21.12 -2.63
N GLN A 101 -2.13 -21.00 -1.47
CA GLN A 101 -1.49 -21.17 -0.14
C GLN A 101 -0.18 -20.37 0.00
N ASN A 102 0.96 -21.04 -0.01
CA ASN A 102 2.29 -20.47 0.14
C ASN A 102 2.95 -20.08 -1.20
N ASP A 103 2.30 -20.30 -2.33
CA ASP A 103 2.79 -19.91 -3.66
C ASP A 103 2.38 -18.46 -3.98
N ILE A 104 3.39 -17.60 -4.10
CA ILE A 104 3.25 -16.18 -4.38
C ILE A 104 3.82 -15.86 -5.76
N GLY A 105 2.99 -15.26 -6.61
CA GLY A 105 3.43 -14.58 -7.82
C GLY A 105 4.01 -13.21 -7.48
N VAL A 106 5.24 -12.96 -7.91
CA VAL A 106 5.90 -11.66 -7.78
C VAL A 106 6.07 -11.05 -9.16
N ARG A 107 5.52 -9.84 -9.34
CA ARG A 107 5.66 -9.04 -10.56
C ARG A 107 6.35 -7.73 -10.21
N LEU A 108 7.55 -7.52 -10.74
CA LEU A 108 8.26 -6.25 -10.64
C LEU A 108 8.02 -5.49 -11.94
N SER A 109 7.86 -4.17 -11.87
CA SER A 109 7.53 -3.31 -13.02
C SER A 109 8.47 -3.52 -14.23
N ASN A 110 9.75 -3.82 -13.99
CA ASN A 110 10.76 -3.97 -15.03
C ASN A 110 11.33 -5.40 -15.15
N ARG A 111 10.68 -6.44 -14.59
CA ARG A 111 11.17 -7.82 -14.68
C ARG A 111 10.07 -8.81 -15.04
N LYS A 112 10.46 -9.94 -15.62
CA LYS A 112 9.56 -11.08 -15.82
C LYS A 112 8.97 -11.51 -14.48
N GLN A 113 7.68 -11.83 -14.50
CA GLN A 113 7.00 -12.40 -13.34
C GLN A 113 7.65 -13.73 -12.96
N TYR A 114 7.83 -13.96 -11.67
CA TYR A 114 8.33 -15.22 -11.13
C TYR A 114 7.48 -15.66 -9.93
N ARG A 115 7.58 -16.94 -9.58
CA ARG A 115 6.86 -17.54 -8.44
C ARG A 115 7.85 -17.79 -7.32
N VAL A 116 7.41 -17.53 -6.10
CA VAL A 116 8.17 -17.78 -4.88
C VAL A 116 7.30 -18.64 -3.97
N LEU A 117 7.81 -19.79 -3.56
CA LEU A 117 7.22 -20.59 -2.50
C LEU A 117 7.68 -20.01 -1.17
N LEU A 118 6.75 -19.46 -0.41
CA LEU A 118 6.99 -19.09 0.97
C LEU A 118 7.22 -20.35 1.79
N ARG A 119 8.21 -20.28 2.68
CA ARG A 119 8.38 -21.30 3.71
C ARG A 119 7.15 -21.27 4.63
N PRO A 120 6.69 -22.43 5.14
CA PRO A 120 5.63 -22.48 6.13
C PRO A 120 5.92 -21.53 7.28
N THR A 121 4.88 -20.86 7.76
CA THR A 121 5.04 -19.98 8.91
C THR A 121 5.35 -20.80 10.16
N ILE A 122 6.02 -20.21 11.16
CA ILE A 122 6.32 -20.89 12.44
C ILE A 122 5.05 -21.47 13.08
N SER A 123 3.91 -20.82 12.86
CA SER A 123 2.58 -21.26 13.32
C SER A 123 2.15 -22.60 12.71
N GLU A 124 2.45 -22.83 11.43
CA GLU A 124 2.09 -24.09 10.72
C GLU A 124 3.03 -25.24 11.07
N LEU A 125 4.31 -24.94 11.36
CA LEU A 125 5.29 -25.94 11.82
C LEU A 125 4.91 -26.55 13.18
N LYS A 126 4.21 -25.81 14.04
CA LYS A 126 3.73 -26.33 15.34
C LYS A 126 2.47 -27.18 15.24
N ALA A 127 1.68 -27.02 14.18
CA ALA A 127 0.44 -27.79 13.97
C ALA A 127 0.69 -29.16 13.31
N SER A 128 1.91 -29.40 12.84
CA SER A 128 2.33 -30.61 12.12
C SER A 128 3.34 -31.46 12.90
N ALA A 129 3.54 -31.15 14.19
CA ALA A 129 4.33 -31.91 15.17
C ALA A 129 3.38 -32.50 16.23
#